data_AF-A0A3D2MM56-F1
#
_entry.id   AF-A0A3D2MM56-F1
#
_cell.length_a   1.000
_cell.length_b   1.000
_cell.length_c   1.000
_cell.angle_alpha   90.00
_cell.angle_beta   90.00
_cell.angle_gamma   90.00
#
_symmetry.space_group_name_H-M   'P 1'
#
loop_
_entity.id
_entity.type
_entity.pdbx_description
1 polymer ?
#
loop_
_entity_poly.entity_id
_entity_poly.type
_entity_poly.pdbx_seq_one_letter_code
_entity_poly.pdbx_strand_id
1 'polypeptide(L)'
;MRGPHSKVKLYLNEQIRPILVAFLLVTALVATSVGTARASRQLQLSPQPTNIDVSQRPGNESEETVAVNPTNPKNIVIVTNVDYPAAGMLEGVSLDGGTTWTTKLIGDDDNLGDACCDPSLSFDNYGNLFMTYLFNVENTVPIALSTDSGLHFKLIANIAKPPKQSLSASGERRGLFRFVDQPT
;
A
#
# COMPACT_ATOMS: atom_id res chain seq x y z
N MET A 1 -27.49 95.56 11.31
CA MET A 1 -27.41 94.71 10.09
C MET A 1 -27.00 93.30 10.50
N ARG A 2 -27.97 92.38 10.73
CA ARG A 2 -27.72 90.95 10.97
C ARG A 2 -27.94 90.23 9.64
N GLY A 3 -26.87 89.76 9.01
CA GLY A 3 -26.91 89.16 7.69
C GLY A 3 -27.55 87.76 7.65
N PRO A 4 -28.08 87.34 6.49
CA PRO A 4 -28.83 86.08 6.30
C PRO A 4 -27.97 84.80 6.38
N HIS A 5 -26.65 84.93 6.59
CA HIS A 5 -25.70 83.82 6.58
C HIS A 5 -25.81 82.83 7.76
N SER A 6 -26.49 83.20 8.86
CA SER A 6 -26.58 82.34 10.04
C SER A 6 -27.64 81.23 9.91
N LYS A 7 -28.71 81.45 9.14
CA LYS A 7 -29.82 80.47 9.00
C LYS A 7 -29.47 79.29 8.08
N VAL A 8 -28.60 79.50 7.08
CA VAL A 8 -28.21 78.46 6.10
C VAL A 8 -27.30 77.39 6.73
N LYS A 9 -26.38 77.76 7.63
CA LYS A 9 -25.50 76.81 8.33
C LYS A 9 -26.24 75.90 9.31
N LEU A 10 -27.31 76.39 9.94
CA LEU A 10 -28.16 75.60 10.84
C LEU A 10 -29.00 74.58 10.06
N TYR A 11 -29.54 74.96 8.89
CA TYR A 11 -30.35 74.08 8.04
C TYR A 11 -29.57 72.90 7.43
N LEU A 12 -28.33 73.13 7.00
CA LEU A 12 -27.48 72.03 6.50
C LEU A 12 -27.15 71.01 7.61
N ASN A 13 -26.92 71.45 8.84
CA ASN A 13 -26.49 70.56 9.92
C ASN A 13 -27.62 69.70 10.49
N GLU A 14 -28.87 70.19 10.47
CA GLU A 14 -30.06 69.45 10.93
C GLU A 14 -30.60 68.44 9.89
N GLN A 15 -30.36 68.68 8.59
CA GLN A 15 -30.77 67.77 7.51
C GLN A 15 -29.72 66.68 7.21
N ILE A 16 -28.42 66.96 7.40
CA ILE A 16 -27.33 66.02 7.08
C ILE A 16 -27.14 64.95 8.17
N ARG A 17 -27.42 65.29 9.44
CA ARG A 17 -27.31 64.35 10.57
C ARG A 17 -28.27 63.13 10.51
N PRO A 18 -29.57 63.25 10.20
CA PRO A 18 -30.46 62.10 10.12
C PRO A 18 -30.18 61.21 8.90
N ILE A 19 -29.66 61.78 7.79
CA ILE A 19 -29.30 61.03 6.58
C ILE A 19 -28.04 60.17 6.82
N LEU A 20 -27.05 60.69 7.55
CA LEU A 20 -25.85 59.93 7.96
C LEU A 20 -26.16 58.83 8.98
N VAL A 21 -27.10 59.06 9.91
CA VAL A 21 -27.54 58.04 10.88
C VAL A 21 -28.36 56.94 10.20
N ALA A 22 -29.21 57.28 9.22
CA ALA A 22 -29.94 56.30 8.42
C ALA A 22 -29.01 55.44 7.54
N PHE A 23 -27.96 56.02 6.96
CA PHE A 23 -26.95 55.27 6.19
C PHE A 23 -26.09 54.34 7.07
N LEU A 24 -25.80 54.72 8.31
CA LEU A 24 -25.08 53.89 9.29
C LEU A 24 -25.93 52.72 9.83
N LEU A 25 -27.26 52.89 9.91
CA LEU A 25 -28.16 51.81 10.32
C LEU A 25 -28.46 50.80 9.20
N VAL A 26 -28.47 51.23 7.93
CA VAL A 26 -28.66 50.32 6.77
C VAL A 26 -27.39 49.51 6.45
N THR A 27 -26.20 50.02 6.77
CA THR A 27 -24.94 49.27 6.64
C THR A 27 -24.72 48.25 7.77
N ALA A 28 -25.34 48.46 8.94
CA ALA A 28 -25.27 47.52 10.07
C ALA A 28 -26.19 46.29 9.93
N LEU A 29 -27.19 46.31 9.03
CA LEU A 29 -28.17 45.21 8.90
C LEU A 29 -27.87 44.20 7.77
N VAL A 30 -26.80 44.43 6.97
CA VAL A 30 -26.38 43.49 5.90
C VAL A 30 -25.20 42.61 6.33
N ALA A 31 -24.61 42.85 7.51
CA ALA A 31 -23.39 42.16 7.95
C ALA A 31 -23.61 40.94 8.88
N THR A 32 -24.84 40.53 9.20
CA THR A 32 -25.10 39.44 10.18
C THR A 32 -25.54 38.12 9.57
N SER A 33 -25.48 37.93 8.25
CA SER A 33 -25.61 36.61 7.63
C SER A 33 -24.25 36.00 7.29
N VAL A 34 -23.29 36.06 8.22
CA VAL A 34 -22.20 35.06 8.20
C VAL A 34 -22.82 33.76 8.68
N GLY A 35 -23.56 33.12 7.78
CA GLY A 35 -23.93 31.73 7.95
C GLY A 35 -22.65 30.97 8.25
N THR A 36 -22.62 30.27 9.38
CA THR A 36 -21.57 29.29 9.66
C THR A 36 -21.64 28.27 8.54
N ALA A 37 -20.84 28.46 7.49
CA ALA A 37 -20.56 27.44 6.51
C ALA A 37 -19.86 26.34 7.30
N ARG A 38 -20.63 25.35 7.76
CA ARG A 38 -20.05 24.08 8.18
C ARG A 38 -19.32 23.59 6.94
N ALA A 39 -18.00 23.57 6.99
CA ALA A 39 -17.21 22.84 6.03
C ALA A 39 -17.69 21.40 6.13
N SER A 40 -18.55 20.98 5.19
CA SER A 40 -18.81 19.58 4.96
C SER A 40 -17.45 18.99 4.62
N ARG A 41 -16.84 18.31 5.59
CA ARG A 41 -15.68 17.47 5.33
C ARG A 41 -16.22 16.34 4.46
N GLN A 42 -16.26 16.56 3.15
CA GLN A 42 -16.46 15.48 2.21
C GLN A 42 -15.37 14.46 2.56
N LEU A 43 -15.81 13.27 2.96
CA LEU A 43 -14.93 12.11 3.00
C LEU A 43 -14.48 11.94 1.55
N GLN A 44 -13.32 12.51 1.24
CA GLN A 44 -12.67 12.30 -0.03
C GLN A 44 -12.23 10.84 0.02
N LEU A 45 -13.07 9.97 -0.53
CA LEU A 45 -12.71 8.58 -0.78
C LEU A 45 -11.39 8.64 -1.53
N SER A 46 -10.34 8.06 -0.95
CA SER A 46 -9.10 7.84 -1.67
C SER A 46 -9.47 7.17 -2.99
N PRO A 47 -8.93 7.64 -4.14
CA PRO A 47 -9.15 6.95 -5.40
C PRO A 47 -8.93 5.46 -5.19
N GLN A 48 -9.88 4.63 -5.61
CA GLN A 48 -9.68 3.20 -5.57
C GLN A 48 -8.41 2.91 -6.39
N PRO A 49 -7.41 2.22 -5.83
CA PRO A 49 -6.25 1.83 -6.59
C PRO A 49 -6.69 1.08 -7.84
N THR A 50 -6.16 1.45 -9.00
CA THR A 50 -6.39 0.68 -10.23
C THR A 50 -5.69 -0.65 -10.07
N ASN A 51 -6.42 -1.76 -10.26
CA ASN A 51 -5.79 -3.07 -10.36
C ASN A 51 -4.88 -3.07 -11.59
N ILE A 52 -3.63 -3.46 -11.37
CA ILE A 52 -2.66 -3.71 -12.43
C ILE A 52 -2.40 -5.21 -12.49
N ASP A 53 -2.19 -5.71 -13.70
CA ASP A 53 -1.61 -7.03 -13.90
C ASP A 53 -0.10 -6.85 -13.95
N VAL A 54 0.60 -7.36 -12.93
CA VAL A 54 2.06 -7.22 -12.81
C VAL A 54 2.79 -8.11 -13.83
N SER A 55 2.28 -9.31 -14.09
CA SER A 55 2.99 -10.30 -14.91
C SER A 55 2.88 -9.96 -16.39
N GLN A 56 1.71 -9.47 -16.84
CA GLN A 56 1.36 -9.32 -18.25
C GLN A 56 1.55 -10.62 -19.05
N ARG A 57 1.61 -11.77 -18.36
CA ARG A 57 1.85 -13.08 -18.97
C ARG A 57 0.54 -13.65 -19.52
N PRO A 58 0.59 -14.38 -20.66
CA PRO A 58 -0.51 -15.24 -21.03
C PRO A 58 -0.57 -16.44 -20.08
N GLY A 59 -1.77 -17.00 -19.90
CA GLY A 59 -1.97 -18.17 -19.04
C GLY A 59 -2.51 -17.81 -17.66
N ASN A 60 -2.62 -18.81 -16.82
CA ASN A 60 -3.07 -18.67 -15.44
C ASN A 60 -1.88 -18.70 -14.47
N GLU A 61 -2.01 -17.94 -13.38
CA GLU A 61 -1.07 -17.90 -12.27
C GLU A 61 -1.82 -18.24 -10.97
N SER A 62 -1.13 -18.86 -10.01
CA SER A 62 -1.72 -19.32 -8.75
C SER A 62 -0.72 -19.29 -7.60
N GLU A 63 -1.20 -19.52 -6.37
CA GLU A 63 -0.36 -19.69 -5.16
C GLU A 63 0.58 -18.49 -4.92
N GLU A 64 0.03 -17.28 -5.04
CA GLU A 64 0.81 -16.06 -4.86
C GLU A 64 1.37 -15.92 -3.44
N THR A 65 2.54 -15.29 -3.34
CA THR A 65 3.10 -14.73 -2.11
C THR A 65 3.61 -13.32 -2.34
N VAL A 66 3.38 -12.43 -1.35
CA VAL A 66 3.86 -11.05 -1.34
C VAL A 66 4.65 -10.75 -0.07
N ALA A 67 5.74 -10.00 -0.20
CA ALA A 67 6.50 -9.47 0.93
C ALA A 67 6.89 -8.00 0.71
N VAL A 68 6.79 -7.21 1.79
CA VAL A 68 7.19 -5.80 1.81
C VAL A 68 8.41 -5.64 2.71
N ASN A 69 9.45 -4.99 2.22
CA ASN A 69 10.70 -4.82 2.94
C ASN A 69 10.52 -3.84 4.13
N PRO A 70 10.74 -4.26 5.39
CA PRO A 70 10.52 -3.40 6.55
C PRO A 70 11.54 -2.25 6.65
N THR A 71 12.70 -2.39 6.00
CA THR A 71 13.73 -1.33 5.94
C THR A 71 13.51 -0.35 4.78
N ASN A 72 12.70 -0.74 3.79
CA ASN A 72 12.30 0.10 2.66
C ASN A 72 10.90 -0.29 2.17
N PRO A 73 9.82 0.32 2.69
CA PRO A 73 8.44 -0.04 2.33
C PRO A 73 8.07 0.18 0.85
N LYS A 74 8.95 0.79 0.05
CA LYS A 74 8.78 0.89 -1.41
C LYS A 74 9.26 -0.35 -2.14
N ASN A 75 10.03 -1.21 -1.48
CA ASN A 75 10.45 -2.50 -2.02
C ASN A 75 9.40 -3.56 -1.70
N ILE A 76 8.70 -3.99 -2.76
CA ILE A 76 7.66 -5.02 -2.72
C ILE A 76 8.11 -6.14 -3.66
N VAL A 77 8.02 -7.38 -3.20
CA VAL A 77 8.33 -8.56 -4.01
C VAL A 77 7.13 -9.48 -3.99
N ILE A 78 6.74 -9.95 -5.17
CA ILE A 78 5.72 -10.97 -5.36
C ILE A 78 6.33 -12.17 -6.07
N VAL A 79 5.84 -13.37 -5.75
CA VAL A 79 6.15 -14.59 -6.51
C VAL A 79 4.86 -15.40 -6.72
N THR A 80 4.67 -15.94 -7.92
CA THR A 80 3.50 -16.79 -8.25
C THR A 80 3.93 -18.03 -9.04
N ASN A 81 3.13 -19.08 -8.96
CA ASN A 81 3.22 -20.15 -9.95
C ASN A 81 2.76 -19.64 -11.31
N VAL A 82 3.27 -20.28 -12.36
CA VAL A 82 2.78 -20.11 -13.73
C VAL A 82 2.29 -21.44 -14.27
N ASP A 83 1.30 -21.43 -15.15
CA ASP A 83 0.82 -22.65 -15.82
C ASP A 83 1.79 -23.14 -16.93
N TYR A 84 2.60 -22.24 -17.47
CA TYR A 84 3.64 -22.52 -18.46
C TYR A 84 4.84 -21.57 -18.30
N PRO A 85 6.08 -22.08 -18.37
CA PRO A 85 6.49 -23.49 -18.53
C PRO A 85 6.18 -24.38 -17.32
N ALA A 86 6.43 -25.69 -17.44
CA ALA A 86 6.15 -26.66 -16.36
C ALA A 86 7.05 -26.48 -15.13
N ALA A 87 8.24 -25.90 -15.30
CA ALA A 87 9.13 -25.52 -14.23
C ALA A 87 9.34 -24.01 -14.28
N GLY A 88 9.05 -23.33 -13.18
CA GLY A 88 9.26 -21.90 -13.04
C GLY A 88 8.15 -21.20 -12.25
N MET A 89 8.51 -20.03 -11.72
CA MET A 89 7.61 -19.12 -11.01
C MET A 89 7.88 -17.70 -11.51
N LEU A 90 6.85 -16.86 -11.58
CA LEU A 90 7.03 -15.44 -11.85
C LEU A 90 7.59 -14.77 -10.60
N GLU A 91 8.69 -14.04 -10.72
CA GLU A 91 9.13 -13.04 -9.76
C GLU A 91 8.72 -11.64 -10.26
N GLY A 92 8.12 -10.84 -9.39
CA GLY A 92 7.86 -9.42 -9.61
C GLY A 92 8.46 -8.57 -8.50
N VAL A 93 9.29 -7.60 -8.86
CA VAL A 93 9.93 -6.68 -7.89
C VAL A 93 9.56 -5.24 -8.22
N SER A 94 9.02 -4.53 -7.24
CA SER A 94 8.86 -3.09 -7.26
C SER A 94 9.83 -2.44 -6.27
N LEU A 95 10.39 -1.28 -6.64
CA LEU A 95 11.25 -0.46 -5.79
C LEU A 95 10.67 0.95 -5.56
N ASP A 96 9.47 1.21 -6.08
CA ASP A 96 8.78 2.50 -6.03
C ASP A 96 7.37 2.40 -5.43
N GLY A 97 7.11 1.35 -4.64
CA GLY A 97 5.85 1.16 -3.93
C GLY A 97 4.73 0.63 -4.81
N GLY A 98 5.05 -0.18 -5.82
CA GLY A 98 4.10 -0.82 -6.72
C GLY A 98 3.72 0.02 -7.94
N THR A 99 4.45 1.11 -8.22
CA THR A 99 4.18 1.96 -9.41
C THR A 99 4.75 1.33 -10.67
N THR A 100 5.97 0.78 -10.58
CA THR A 100 6.60 0.00 -11.64
C THR A 100 7.12 -1.33 -11.09
N TRP A 101 7.20 -2.33 -11.98
CA TRP A 101 7.58 -3.69 -11.66
C TRP A 101 8.61 -4.20 -12.67
N THR A 102 9.69 -4.79 -12.16
CA THR A 102 10.58 -5.64 -12.95
C THR A 102 10.13 -7.07 -12.75
N THR A 103 9.96 -7.83 -13.84
CA THR A 103 9.51 -9.21 -13.78
C THR A 103 10.49 -10.14 -14.48
N LYS A 104 10.58 -11.37 -14.00
CA LYS A 104 11.31 -12.47 -14.65
C LYS A 104 10.72 -13.81 -14.24
N LEU A 105 11.03 -14.86 -15.00
CA LEU A 105 10.81 -16.22 -14.55
C LEU A 105 12.03 -16.65 -13.72
N ILE A 106 11.78 -17.39 -12.64
CA ILE A 106 12.80 -17.98 -11.76
C ILE A 106 12.50 -19.45 -11.52
N GLY A 107 13.52 -20.25 -11.21
CA GLY A 107 13.34 -21.68 -11.00
C GLY A 107 12.92 -22.43 -12.27
N ASP A 108 13.33 -21.92 -13.43
CA ASP A 108 13.12 -22.51 -14.75
C ASP A 108 14.39 -23.23 -15.24
N ASP A 109 14.92 -24.13 -14.40
CA ASP A 109 16.24 -24.77 -14.55
C ASP A 109 17.42 -23.80 -14.34
N ASP A 110 17.20 -22.71 -13.61
CA ASP A 110 18.24 -21.76 -13.19
C ASP A 110 18.97 -22.21 -11.91
N ASN A 111 19.64 -21.29 -11.20
CA ASN A 111 20.31 -21.61 -9.94
C ASN A 111 19.35 -21.94 -8.77
N LEU A 112 18.04 -21.85 -9.00
CA LEU A 112 16.96 -22.27 -8.12
C LEU A 112 16.32 -23.58 -8.62
N GLY A 113 16.94 -24.28 -9.57
CA GLY A 113 16.48 -25.59 -10.05
C GLY A 113 15.13 -25.52 -10.78
N ASP A 114 14.40 -26.62 -10.76
CA ASP A 114 13.12 -26.81 -11.45
C ASP A 114 11.94 -26.60 -10.48
N ALA A 115 11.67 -25.33 -10.17
CA ALA A 115 10.58 -24.97 -9.28
C ALA A 115 9.23 -25.46 -9.83
N CYS A 116 8.47 -26.14 -8.97
CA CYS A 116 7.08 -26.49 -9.23
C CYS A 116 6.16 -25.33 -8.89
N CYS A 117 6.20 -24.91 -7.61
CA CYS A 117 5.04 -24.32 -6.98
C CYS A 117 5.23 -23.89 -5.50
N ASP A 118 4.15 -23.40 -4.88
CA ASP A 118 4.00 -23.07 -3.45
C ASP A 118 5.08 -22.11 -2.90
N PRO A 119 5.31 -20.94 -3.53
CA PRO A 119 6.27 -19.97 -3.04
C PRO A 119 5.81 -19.36 -1.70
N SER A 120 6.79 -19.06 -0.83
CA SER A 120 6.57 -18.25 0.37
C SER A 120 7.75 -17.32 0.62
N LEU A 121 7.46 -16.04 0.84
CA LEU A 121 8.44 -14.98 1.02
C LEU A 121 8.42 -14.36 2.42
N SER A 122 9.58 -14.01 2.96
CA SER A 122 9.65 -13.20 4.18
C SER A 122 10.90 -12.35 4.23
N PHE A 123 10.72 -11.05 4.50
CA PHE A 123 11.84 -10.18 4.85
C PHE A 123 12.19 -10.31 6.33
N ASP A 124 13.48 -10.35 6.63
CA ASP A 124 13.95 -10.11 8.00
C ASP A 124 14.05 -8.60 8.33
N ASN A 125 14.38 -8.29 9.58
CA ASN A 125 14.51 -6.92 10.06
C ASN A 125 15.71 -6.15 9.45
N TYR A 126 16.58 -6.81 8.69
CA TYR A 126 17.74 -6.22 8.03
C TYR A 126 17.49 -5.99 6.53
N GLY A 127 16.30 -6.38 6.02
CA GLY A 127 15.96 -6.26 4.61
C GLY A 127 16.47 -7.41 3.74
N ASN A 128 16.91 -8.52 4.35
CA ASN A 128 17.18 -9.74 3.59
C ASN A 128 15.87 -10.46 3.31
N LEU A 129 15.67 -10.89 2.07
CA LEU A 129 14.48 -11.62 1.63
C LEU A 129 14.77 -13.11 1.56
N PHE A 130 14.00 -13.89 2.29
CA PHE A 130 14.02 -15.35 2.21
C PHE A 130 12.85 -15.84 1.37
N MET A 131 13.11 -16.82 0.53
CA MET A 131 12.10 -17.54 -0.26
C MET A 131 12.21 -19.04 -0.01
N THR A 132 11.08 -19.71 0.11
CA THR A 132 10.97 -21.17 0.02
C THR A 132 9.93 -21.52 -1.04
N TYR A 133 10.05 -22.70 -1.65
CA TYR A 133 9.15 -23.21 -2.69
C TYR A 133 9.26 -24.73 -2.75
N LEU A 134 8.54 -25.38 -3.66
CA LEU A 134 8.69 -26.81 -3.95
C LEU A 134 9.32 -27.02 -5.33
N PHE A 135 10.15 -28.04 -5.44
CA PHE A 135 10.65 -28.52 -6.73
C PHE A 135 9.64 -29.46 -7.41
N ASN A 136 9.80 -29.68 -8.71
CA ASN A 136 8.99 -30.65 -9.46
C ASN A 136 9.31 -32.11 -9.10
N VAL A 137 10.58 -32.44 -8.80
CA VAL A 137 10.99 -33.85 -8.55
C VAL A 137 11.71 -34.09 -7.23
N GLU A 138 12.38 -33.09 -6.66
CA GLU A 138 13.20 -33.25 -5.46
C GLU A 138 12.33 -33.42 -4.21
N ASN A 139 12.83 -34.24 -3.27
CA ASN A 139 12.18 -34.49 -1.98
C ASN A 139 12.77 -33.61 -0.86
N THR A 140 13.09 -32.36 -1.18
CA THR A 140 13.63 -31.37 -0.24
C THR A 140 12.93 -30.03 -0.43
N VAL A 141 12.89 -29.23 0.63
CA VAL A 141 12.35 -27.86 0.57
C VAL A 141 13.51 -26.86 0.51
N PRO A 142 13.74 -26.18 -0.62
CA PRO A 142 14.80 -25.18 -0.76
C PRO A 142 14.53 -23.92 0.06
N ILE A 143 15.60 -23.29 0.55
CA ILE A 143 15.59 -21.93 1.09
C ILE A 143 16.54 -21.10 0.25
N ALA A 144 16.01 -20.07 -0.40
CA ALA A 144 16.76 -19.09 -1.16
C ALA A 144 16.81 -17.74 -0.43
N LEU A 145 17.89 -16.99 -0.64
CA LEU A 145 18.17 -15.71 -0.01
C LEU A 145 18.46 -14.66 -1.08
N SER A 146 17.82 -13.51 -0.97
CA SER A 146 18.20 -12.27 -1.63
C SER A 146 18.65 -11.24 -0.59
N THR A 147 19.77 -10.58 -0.89
CA THR A 147 20.31 -9.46 -0.10
C THR A 147 20.29 -8.16 -0.91
N ASP A 148 19.53 -8.13 -2.00
CA ASP A 148 19.49 -7.05 -2.98
C ASP A 148 18.06 -6.70 -3.40
N SER A 149 17.17 -6.60 -2.41
CA SER A 149 15.78 -6.17 -2.59
C SER A 149 14.93 -7.12 -3.44
N GLY A 150 15.28 -8.40 -3.49
CA GLY A 150 14.59 -9.43 -4.27
C GLY A 150 15.04 -9.55 -5.72
N LEU A 151 16.08 -8.84 -6.14
CA LEU A 151 16.53 -8.88 -7.54
C LEU A 151 17.28 -10.17 -7.90
N HIS A 152 18.00 -10.77 -6.96
CA HIS A 152 18.68 -12.04 -7.16
C HIS A 152 18.56 -12.95 -5.93
N PHE A 153 18.16 -14.19 -6.17
CA PHE A 153 18.09 -15.23 -5.15
C PHE A 153 19.24 -16.22 -5.29
N LYS A 154 19.77 -16.66 -4.14
CA LYS A 154 20.77 -17.72 -4.04
C LYS A 154 20.27 -18.79 -3.09
N LEU A 155 20.35 -20.05 -3.49
CA LEU A 155 20.02 -21.16 -2.61
C LEU A 155 21.02 -21.21 -1.44
N ILE A 156 20.52 -21.23 -0.21
CA ILE A 156 21.32 -21.27 1.02
C ILE A 156 21.14 -22.57 1.81
N ALA A 157 20.04 -23.30 1.59
CA ALA A 157 19.80 -24.60 2.21
C ALA A 157 18.78 -25.42 1.41
N ASN A 158 18.85 -26.75 1.58
CA ASN A 158 17.79 -27.69 1.21
C ASN A 158 17.38 -28.45 2.46
N ILE A 159 16.14 -28.26 2.90
CA ILE A 159 15.60 -28.92 4.08
C ILE A 159 15.07 -30.29 3.67
N ALA A 160 15.77 -31.33 4.10
CA ALA A 160 15.36 -32.69 3.86
C ALA A 160 14.13 -33.07 4.69
N LYS A 161 13.31 -33.96 4.13
CA LYS A 161 12.23 -34.62 4.86
C LYS A 161 12.77 -35.28 6.14
N PRO A 162 12.16 -35.04 7.31
CA PRO A 162 12.53 -35.74 8.53
C PRO A 162 12.40 -37.26 8.38
N PRO A 163 13.27 -38.06 9.03
CA PRO A 163 13.11 -39.50 9.05
C PRO A 163 11.74 -39.86 9.64
N LYS A 164 11.09 -40.90 9.11
CA LYS A 164 9.83 -41.41 9.66
C LYS A 164 10.03 -41.77 11.14
N GLN A 165 9.48 -40.97 12.04
CA GLN A 165 9.40 -41.33 13.44
C GLN A 165 8.24 -42.33 13.61
N SER A 166 8.51 -43.52 14.14
CA SER A 166 7.45 -44.40 14.61
C SER A 166 6.89 -43.81 15.91
N LEU A 167 5.82 -43.04 15.83
CA LEU A 167 5.25 -42.41 17.02
C LEU A 167 4.51 -43.46 17.86
N SER A 168 5.09 -43.87 19.00
CA SER A 168 4.28 -44.41 20.10
C SER A 168 3.47 -43.25 20.68
N ALA A 169 2.15 -43.38 20.68
CA ALA A 169 1.20 -42.38 21.13
C ALA A 169 1.34 -42.06 22.64
N SER A 170 2.32 -41.25 23.02
CA SER A 170 2.33 -40.59 24.33
C SER A 170 3.26 -39.38 24.29
N GLY A 171 2.69 -38.18 24.16
CA GLY A 171 3.40 -36.93 24.47
C GLY A 171 3.79 -36.06 23.28
N GLU A 172 3.19 -36.24 22.11
CA GLU A 172 3.41 -35.34 20.99
C GLU A 172 2.78 -33.97 21.32
N ARG A 173 3.57 -33.05 21.87
CA ARG A 173 3.31 -31.61 21.76
C ARG A 173 3.45 -31.25 20.29
N ARG A 174 2.45 -31.62 19.49
CA ARG A 174 2.25 -31.02 18.17
C ARG A 174 2.13 -29.54 18.45
N GLY A 175 3.18 -28.80 18.14
CA GLY A 175 3.11 -27.36 18.13
C GLY A 175 1.88 -27.03 17.30
N LEU A 176 0.88 -26.43 17.93
CA LEU A 176 -0.31 -25.94 17.27
C LEU A 176 0.12 -24.71 16.46
N PHE A 177 1.04 -24.90 15.52
CA PHE A 177 1.33 -23.94 14.49
C PHE A 177 0.11 -23.98 13.59
N ARG A 178 -0.85 -23.10 13.88
CA ARG A 178 -1.80 -22.71 12.87
C ARG A 178 -0.95 -21.98 11.84
N PHE A 179 -0.53 -22.70 10.79
CA PHE A 179 -0.23 -22.07 9.53
C PHE A 179 -1.53 -21.37 9.14
N VAL A 180 -1.67 -20.12 9.56
CA VAL A 180 -2.45 -19.20 8.77
C VAL A 180 -1.64 -19.04 7.50
N ASP A 181 -2.32 -19.04 6.35
CA ASP A 181 -1.75 -18.47 5.14
C ASP A 181 -1.07 -17.15 5.50
N GLN A 182 -0.05 -16.76 4.73
CA GLN A 182 0.59 -15.47 4.95
C GLN A 182 -0.48 -14.41 5.17
N PRO A 183 -0.36 -13.55 6.21
CA PRO A 183 -1.30 -12.47 6.39
C PRO A 183 -1.23 -11.59 5.14
N THR A 184 -2.26 -11.70 4.30
CA THR A 184 -2.55 -10.79 3.19
C THR A 184 -2.81 -9.39 3.71
#